data_AF-B2JBV7-F1
#
_entry.id   AF-B2JBV7-F1
#
_cell.length_a   1.000
_cell.length_b   1.000
_cell.length_c   1.000
_cell.angle_alpha   90.00
_cell.angle_beta   90.00
_cell.angle_gamma   90.00
#
_symmetry.space_group_name_H-M   'P 1'
#
loop_
_entity.id
_entity.type
_entity.pdbx_description
1 polymer ?
#
loop_
_entity_poly.entity_id
_entity_poly.type
_entity_poly.pdbx_seq_one_letter_code
_entity_poly.pdbx_strand_id
1 'polypeptide(L)'
;MKRDIQGKFALKNEDYRLVRSLRLTDSTWVALGITSECLGLTRADYLEQIIREKALPSTVSPSNTREKDFLFPCITRQNTDSPPRNTRFQEEIEVLLAEIQNLSQKNAALMQRTAIAFSQIELELLRDRILLDLKLGKQAPGYKAVQKALNRFIAELTYPNTSVF
;
A
#
# COMPACT_ATOMS: atom_id res chain seq x y z
N MET A 1 19.79 -27.97 -21.86
CA MET A 1 19.50 -28.53 -20.52
C MET A 1 20.48 -29.69 -20.29
N LYS A 2 21.38 -29.59 -19.32
CA LYS A 2 22.50 -30.55 -19.14
C LYS A 2 21.94 -31.82 -18.48
N ARG A 3 22.18 -32.99 -19.08
CA ARG A 3 21.78 -34.30 -18.54
C ARG A 3 22.90 -34.84 -17.65
N ASP A 4 22.53 -35.66 -16.68
CA ASP A 4 23.49 -36.43 -15.88
C ASP A 4 24.14 -37.55 -16.71
N ILE A 5 25.24 -38.14 -16.23
CA ILE A 5 25.99 -39.24 -16.86
C ILE A 5 25.14 -40.51 -17.09
N GLN A 6 24.01 -40.64 -16.41
CA GLN A 6 23.02 -41.71 -16.62
C GLN A 6 21.87 -41.31 -17.57
N GLY A 7 21.97 -40.16 -18.25
CA GLY A 7 20.94 -39.67 -19.17
C GLY A 7 19.66 -39.15 -18.49
N LYS A 8 19.62 -39.10 -17.15
CA LYS A 8 18.52 -38.55 -16.36
C LYS A 8 18.60 -37.03 -16.29
N PHE A 9 17.44 -36.40 -16.11
CA PHE A 9 17.39 -34.96 -15.85
C PHE A 9 18.03 -34.69 -14.48
N ALA A 10 19.15 -33.97 -14.48
CA ALA A 10 19.79 -33.54 -13.24
C ALA A 10 18.83 -32.59 -12.48
N LEU A 11 18.65 -32.84 -11.19
CA LEU A 11 17.99 -31.90 -10.29
C LEU A 11 18.73 -30.57 -10.36
N LYS A 12 17.99 -29.48 -10.65
CA LYS A 12 18.61 -28.15 -10.81
C LYS A 12 19.14 -27.58 -9.50
N ASN A 13 18.69 -28.09 -8.35
CA ASN A 13 19.14 -27.77 -7.00
C ASN A 13 18.83 -28.97 -6.06
N GLU A 14 19.72 -29.23 -5.10
CA GLU A 14 19.57 -30.25 -4.03
C GLU A 14 18.81 -29.73 -2.79
N ASP A 15 18.38 -28.46 -2.82
CA ASP A 15 17.70 -27.84 -1.68
C ASP A 15 16.25 -28.32 -1.57
N TYR A 16 15.96 -29.12 -0.56
CA TYR A 16 14.59 -29.45 -0.17
C TYR A 16 13.82 -28.19 0.22
N ARG A 17 12.90 -27.74 -0.64
CA ARG A 17 12.00 -26.60 -0.34
C ARG A 17 10.71 -27.11 0.30
N LEU A 18 10.38 -26.59 1.47
CA LEU A 18 9.07 -26.81 2.09
C LEU A 18 8.01 -26.00 1.34
N VAL A 19 7.19 -26.69 0.54
CA VAL A 19 6.09 -26.07 -0.20
C VAL A 19 4.81 -26.15 0.61
N ARG A 20 4.11 -25.02 0.73
CA ARG A 20 2.75 -24.95 1.29
C ARG A 20 1.80 -24.34 0.27
N SER A 21 0.56 -24.79 0.27
CA SER A 21 -0.51 -24.24 -0.57
C SER A 21 -1.52 -23.50 0.30
N LEU A 22 -1.96 -22.33 -0.15
CA LEU A 22 -2.95 -21.50 0.52
C LEU A 22 -4.12 -21.25 -0.43
N ARG A 23 -5.35 -21.32 0.08
CA ARG A 23 -6.55 -20.93 -0.67
C ARG A 23 -6.93 -19.51 -0.27
N LEU A 24 -7.13 -18.66 -1.27
CA LEU A 24 -7.47 -17.25 -1.11
C LEU A 24 -8.69 -16.93 -1.97
N THR A 25 -9.39 -15.85 -1.64
CA THR A 25 -10.38 -15.26 -2.54
C THR A 25 -9.66 -14.56 -3.69
N ASP A 26 -10.35 -14.39 -4.83
CA ASP A 26 -9.79 -13.73 -6.00
C ASP A 26 -9.34 -12.30 -5.69
N SER A 27 -10.12 -11.57 -4.89
CA SER A 27 -9.78 -10.21 -4.45
C SER A 27 -8.47 -10.16 -3.67
N THR A 28 -8.26 -11.09 -2.73
CA THR A 28 -7.03 -11.17 -1.94
C THR A 28 -5.85 -11.62 -2.80
N TRP A 29 -6.05 -12.53 -3.75
CA TRP A 29 -5.00 -12.96 -4.68
C TRP A 29 -4.51 -11.81 -5.58
N VAL A 30 -5.44 -11.00 -6.09
CA VAL A 30 -5.12 -9.82 -6.91
C VAL A 30 -4.37 -8.78 -6.08
N ALA A 31 -4.89 -8.44 -4.90
CA ALA A 31 -4.24 -7.49 -4.00
C ALA A 31 -2.81 -7.91 -3.64
N LEU A 32 -2.62 -9.20 -3.30
CA LEU A 32 -1.30 -9.77 -3.02
C LEU A 32 -0.34 -9.60 -4.20
N GLY A 33 -0.83 -9.81 -5.42
CA GLY A 33 -0.07 -9.60 -6.65
C GLY A 33 0.43 -8.17 -6.78
N ILE A 34 -0.49 -7.20 -6.70
CA ILE A 34 -0.17 -5.77 -6.81
C ILE A 34 0.86 -5.37 -5.75
N THR A 35 0.62 -5.75 -4.48
CA THR A 35 1.54 -5.37 -3.40
C THR A 35 2.94 -5.98 -3.59
N SER A 36 3.02 -7.26 -3.97
CA SER A 36 4.32 -7.90 -4.22
C SER A 36 5.09 -7.26 -5.38
N GLU A 37 4.38 -6.87 -6.44
CA GLU A 37 4.97 -6.25 -7.63
C GLU A 37 5.47 -4.82 -7.35
N CYS A 38 4.71 -4.03 -6.58
CA CYS A 38 5.16 -2.72 -6.12
C CYS A 38 6.46 -2.78 -5.28
N LEU A 39 6.71 -3.89 -4.61
CA LEU A 39 7.92 -4.14 -3.83
C LEU A 39 9.01 -4.88 -4.62
N GLY A 40 8.77 -5.24 -5.87
CA GLY A 40 9.70 -6.01 -6.70
C GLY A 40 9.94 -7.45 -6.21
N LEU A 41 9.03 -8.00 -5.41
CA LEU A 41 9.12 -9.34 -4.81
C LEU A 41 8.20 -10.33 -5.53
N THR A 42 8.52 -11.62 -5.46
CA THR A 42 7.53 -12.63 -5.84
C THR A 42 6.42 -12.71 -4.77
N ARG A 43 5.21 -13.13 -5.17
CA ARG A 43 4.11 -13.36 -4.22
C ARG A 43 4.51 -14.29 -3.08
N ALA A 44 5.37 -15.28 -3.36
CA ALA A 44 5.86 -16.24 -2.36
C ALA A 44 6.83 -15.57 -1.37
N ASP A 45 7.80 -14.81 -1.87
CA ASP A 45 8.77 -14.10 -1.01
C ASP A 45 8.09 -13.03 -0.15
N TYR A 46 7.10 -12.35 -0.72
CA TYR A 46 6.29 -11.39 0.02
C TYR A 46 5.50 -12.06 1.16
N LEU A 47 4.91 -13.24 0.90
CA LEU A 47 4.26 -14.02 1.95
C LEU A 47 5.24 -14.50 3.01
N GLU A 48 6.45 -14.93 2.63
CA GLU A 48 7.49 -15.30 3.58
C GLU A 48 7.89 -14.12 4.46
N GLN A 49 8.04 -12.92 3.88
CA GLN A 49 8.37 -11.71 4.62
C GLN A 49 7.27 -11.37 5.65
N ILE A 50 6.00 -11.34 5.23
CA ILE A 50 4.88 -11.09 6.13
C ILE A 50 4.86 -12.11 7.29
N ILE A 51 5.09 -13.39 6.98
CA ILE A 51 5.11 -14.44 8.00
C ILE A 51 6.30 -14.26 8.93
N ARG A 52 7.50 -13.92 8.42
CA ARG A 52 8.68 -13.68 9.26
C ARG A 52 8.49 -12.50 10.19
N GLU A 53 7.95 -11.39 9.68
CA GLU A 53 7.64 -10.20 10.47
C GLU A 53 6.62 -10.49 11.57
N LYS A 54 5.60 -11.31 11.27
CA LYS A 54 4.57 -11.71 12.26
C LYS A 54 5.01 -12.85 13.18
N ALA A 55 5.93 -13.70 12.73
CA ALA A 55 6.47 -14.83 13.49
C ALA A 55 7.59 -14.41 14.43
N LEU A 56 8.12 -13.19 14.31
CA LEU A 56 8.88 -12.54 15.37
C LEU A 56 7.93 -12.24 16.54
N PRO A 57 7.99 -13.01 17.65
CA PRO A 57 7.31 -12.63 18.86
C PRO A 57 8.19 -11.55 19.48
N SER A 58 7.66 -10.34 19.64
CA SER A 58 8.04 -9.58 20.83
C SER A 58 7.72 -10.50 22.02
N THR A 59 8.79 -11.08 22.59
CA THR A 59 8.85 -11.90 23.81
C THR A 59 7.49 -12.39 24.36
N VAL A 60 7.10 -13.63 24.05
CA VAL A 60 6.76 -14.71 24.99
C VAL A 60 6.39 -15.93 24.14
N SER A 61 7.27 -16.93 24.11
CA SER A 61 6.96 -18.28 23.63
C SER A 61 5.98 -18.96 24.60
N PRO A 62 4.95 -19.66 24.12
CA PRO A 62 4.46 -20.86 24.79
C PRO A 62 5.07 -22.08 24.07
N SER A 63 6.03 -22.69 24.74
CA SER A 63 6.47 -24.05 24.45
C SER A 63 5.32 -25.01 24.77
N ASN A 64 4.84 -25.73 23.76
CA ASN A 64 3.88 -26.81 23.96
C ASN A 64 4.65 -28.07 24.35
N THR A 65 4.86 -28.29 25.65
CA THR A 65 5.23 -29.62 26.17
C THR A 65 4.17 -30.05 27.18
N ARG A 66 3.55 -31.18 26.87
CA ARG A 66 2.51 -31.89 27.61
C ARG A 66 3.17 -32.84 28.61
N GLU A 67 2.96 -32.64 29.92
CA GLU A 67 3.10 -33.63 31.02
C GLU A 67 2.71 -32.93 32.35
N LYS A 68 1.50 -33.16 32.90
CA LYS A 68 1.08 -34.13 33.95
C LYS A 68 1.51 -33.81 35.39
N ASP A 69 0.47 -33.51 36.19
CA ASP A 69 0.18 -33.86 37.59
C ASP A 69 1.07 -33.35 38.75
N PHE A 70 0.50 -32.52 39.65
CA PHE A 70 0.20 -32.81 41.08
C PHE A 70 0.20 -31.58 42.03
N LEU A 71 -0.97 -31.36 42.67
CA LEU A 71 -1.23 -30.91 44.07
C LEU A 71 -0.97 -29.45 44.54
N PHE A 72 -2.04 -28.62 44.54
CA PHE A 72 -2.70 -27.83 45.63
C PHE A 72 -1.89 -27.18 46.79
N PRO A 73 -2.28 -26.00 47.38
CA PRO A 73 -3.62 -25.79 47.96
C PRO A 73 -4.25 -24.36 47.92
N CYS A 74 -5.55 -24.34 48.22
CA CYS A 74 -6.47 -23.21 48.38
C CYS A 74 -6.06 -22.25 49.53
N ILE A 75 -6.50 -20.97 49.48
CA ILE A 75 -7.24 -20.21 50.54
C ILE A 75 -7.19 -18.67 50.33
N THR A 76 -8.37 -18.09 50.03
CA THR A 76 -8.98 -16.85 50.59
C THR A 76 -8.53 -15.42 50.22
N ARG A 77 -9.46 -14.75 49.49
CA ARG A 77 -9.96 -13.35 49.54
C ARG A 77 -9.08 -12.12 49.20
N GLN A 78 -9.67 -11.33 48.27
CA GLN A 78 -9.70 -9.87 48.15
C GLN A 78 -8.40 -9.15 47.77
N ASN A 79 -8.35 -8.54 46.58
CA ASN A 79 -8.64 -7.12 46.40
C ASN A 79 -8.47 -6.71 44.93
N THR A 80 -9.24 -5.70 44.56
CA THR A 80 -9.15 -4.95 43.31
C THR A 80 -7.75 -4.36 43.15
N ASP A 81 -6.97 -4.84 42.19
CA ASP A 81 -5.85 -4.08 41.67
C ASP A 81 -5.86 -4.19 40.14
N SER A 82 -5.97 -3.02 39.52
CA SER A 82 -5.90 -2.80 38.08
C SER A 82 -4.73 -3.55 37.44
N PRO A 83 -4.87 -4.04 36.19
CA PRO A 83 -3.77 -4.70 35.50
C PRO A 83 -2.57 -3.76 35.41
N PRO A 84 -1.32 -4.29 35.39
CA PRO A 84 -0.12 -3.47 35.38
C PRO A 84 -0.17 -2.58 34.14
N ARG A 85 -0.21 -1.27 34.39
CA ARG A 85 -0.20 -0.24 33.35
C ARG A 85 1.13 -0.37 32.62
N ASN A 86 1.09 -0.90 31.41
CA ASN A 86 2.24 -0.94 30.54
C ASN A 86 2.51 0.49 30.04
N THR A 87 3.25 1.27 30.81
CA THR A 87 3.62 2.65 30.47
C THR A 87 4.54 2.70 29.26
N ARG A 88 5.33 1.65 29.01
CA ARG A 88 6.28 1.58 27.90
C ARG A 88 5.59 1.57 26.53
N PHE A 89 4.53 0.79 26.36
CA PHE A 89 3.74 0.78 25.13
C PHE A 89 2.91 2.05 24.96
N GLN A 90 2.53 2.71 26.07
CA GLN A 90 1.81 3.97 26.01
C GLN A 90 2.67 5.09 25.41
N GLU A 91 3.93 5.17 25.81
CA GLU A 91 4.90 6.12 25.28
C GLU A 91 5.19 5.86 23.78
N GLU A 92 5.37 4.59 23.38
CA GLU A 92 5.58 4.22 21.98
C GLU A 92 4.37 4.57 21.10
N ILE A 93 3.14 4.37 21.61
CA ILE A 93 1.90 4.77 20.93
C ILE A 93 1.85 6.29 20.75
N GLU A 94 2.20 7.06 21.77
CA GLU A 94 2.20 8.52 21.71
C GLU A 94 3.23 9.06 20.71
N VAL A 95 4.42 8.47 20.64
CA VAL A 95 5.45 8.80 19.64
C VAL A 95 4.97 8.51 18.22
N LEU A 96 4.37 7.33 18.00
CA LEU A 96 3.83 6.96 16.69
C LEU A 96 2.69 7.86 16.23
N LEU A 97 1.81 8.26 17.15
CA LEU A 97 0.73 9.21 16.85
C LEU A 97 1.29 10.58 16.44
N ALA A 98 2.30 11.07 17.14
CA ALA A 98 2.98 12.32 16.79
C ALA A 98 3.66 12.24 15.41
N GLU A 99 4.27 11.10 15.08
CA GLU A 99 4.91 10.88 13.78
C GLU A 99 3.89 10.83 12.64
N ILE A 100 2.78 10.10 12.81
CA ILE A 100 1.68 10.06 11.84
C ILE A 100 1.13 11.47 11.59
N GLN A 101 0.96 12.26 12.65
CA GLN A 101 0.50 13.64 12.54
C GLN A 101 1.49 14.51 11.74
N ASN A 102 2.79 14.37 12.03
CA ASN A 102 3.85 15.10 11.32
C ASN A 102 3.91 14.73 9.83
N LEU A 103 3.83 13.44 9.52
CA LEU A 103 3.82 12.94 8.13
C LEU A 103 2.58 13.41 7.38
N SER A 104 1.41 13.38 8.02
CA SER A 104 0.17 13.91 7.45
C SER A 104 0.30 15.41 7.10
N GLN A 105 0.86 16.21 8.02
CA GLN A 105 1.10 17.63 7.78
C GLN A 105 2.11 17.87 6.65
N LYS A 106 3.20 17.09 6.59
CA LYS A 106 4.19 17.16 5.50
C LYS A 106 3.56 16.82 4.15
N ASN A 107 2.72 15.79 4.10
CA ASN A 107 2.00 15.41 2.89
C ASN A 107 1.03 16.51 2.44
N ALA A 108 0.32 17.16 3.36
CA ALA A 108 -0.54 18.30 3.04
C ALA A 108 0.25 19.50 2.47
N ALA A 109 1.41 19.80 3.05
CA ALA A 109 2.29 20.87 2.55
C ALA A 109 2.90 20.54 1.17
N LEU A 110 3.25 19.27 0.93
CA LEU A 110 3.70 18.80 -0.38
C LEU A 110 2.58 18.94 -1.41
N MET A 111 1.35 18.52 -1.09
CA MET A 111 0.18 18.70 -1.95
C MET A 111 -0.07 20.17 -2.30
N GLN A 112 0.06 21.08 -1.35
CA GLN A 112 -0.04 22.53 -1.61
C GLN A 112 1.08 23.06 -2.52
N ARG A 113 2.32 22.55 -2.35
CA ARG A 113 3.47 22.95 -3.19
C ARG A 113 3.37 22.41 -4.61
N THR A 114 2.76 21.23 -4.80
CA THR A 114 2.58 20.61 -6.13
C THR A 114 1.29 21.04 -6.82
N ALA A 115 0.37 21.69 -6.10
CA ALA A 115 -0.85 22.23 -6.68
C ALA A 115 -0.53 23.48 -7.50
N ILE A 116 -0.16 23.31 -8.76
CA ILE A 116 -0.17 24.40 -9.74
C ILE A 116 -1.64 24.70 -10.04
N ALA A 117 -2.23 25.59 -9.26
CA ALA A 117 -3.56 26.12 -9.53
C ALA A 117 -3.43 27.20 -10.60
N PHE A 118 -3.81 26.86 -11.83
CA PHE A 118 -4.00 27.88 -12.86
C PHE A 118 -5.32 28.61 -12.59
N SER A 119 -5.29 29.93 -12.66
CA SER A 119 -6.52 30.70 -12.71
C SER A 119 -7.28 30.41 -14.01
N GLN A 120 -8.60 30.50 -13.97
CA GLN A 120 -9.46 30.34 -15.15
C GLN A 120 -9.02 31.24 -16.32
N ILE A 121 -8.56 32.46 -16.00
CA ILE A 121 -8.10 33.45 -16.98
C ILE A 121 -6.82 32.98 -17.69
N GLU A 122 -5.86 32.40 -16.96
CA GLU A 122 -4.62 31.86 -17.55
C GLU A 122 -4.88 30.69 -18.50
N LEU A 123 -5.82 29.82 -18.13
CA LEU A 123 -6.23 28.69 -18.96
C LEU A 123 -6.93 29.14 -20.25
N GLU A 124 -7.78 30.18 -20.17
CA GLU A 124 -8.44 30.76 -21.34
C GLU A 124 -7.46 31.47 -22.29
N LEU A 125 -6.48 32.19 -21.75
CA LEU A 125 -5.40 32.78 -22.54
C LEU A 125 -4.55 31.70 -23.24
N LEU A 126 -4.28 30.58 -22.55
CA LEU A 126 -3.55 29.47 -23.13
C LEU A 126 -4.35 28.79 -24.26
N ARG A 127 -5.66 28.62 -24.10
CA ARG A 127 -6.55 28.12 -25.17
C ARG A 127 -6.44 29.01 -26.42
N ASP A 128 -6.55 30.32 -26.24
CA ASP A 128 -6.55 31.25 -27.37
C ASP A 128 -5.18 31.27 -28.08
N ARG A 129 -4.08 31.14 -27.33
CA ARG A 129 -2.74 30.93 -27.89
C ARG A 129 -2.62 29.63 -28.68
N ILE A 130 -3.12 28.51 -28.16
CA ILE A 130 -3.10 27.22 -28.87
C ILE A 130 -3.92 27.29 -30.16
N LEU A 131 -5.09 27.95 -30.13
CA LEU A 131 -5.90 28.14 -31.34
C LEU A 131 -5.18 28.97 -32.41
N LEU A 132 -4.40 29.98 -31.99
CA LEU A 132 -3.52 30.76 -32.87
C LEU A 132 -2.36 29.92 -33.43
N ASP A 133 -1.68 29.13 -32.59
CA ASP A 133 -0.56 28.27 -33.01
C ASP A 133 -1.01 27.20 -34.01
N LEU A 134 -2.22 26.66 -33.84
CA LEU A 134 -2.85 25.74 -34.78
C LEU A 134 -3.33 26.42 -36.07
N LYS A 135 -3.19 27.75 -36.18
CA LYS A 135 -3.68 28.58 -37.29
C LYS A 135 -5.17 28.37 -37.59
N LEU A 136 -5.94 27.97 -36.58
CA LEU A 136 -7.36 27.76 -36.72
C LEU A 136 -8.05 29.11 -36.57
N GLY A 137 -8.25 29.79 -37.70
CA GLY A 137 -9.17 30.92 -37.75
C GLY A 137 -10.59 30.48 -37.40
N LYS A 138 -11.45 31.41 -36.98
CA LYS A 138 -12.85 31.13 -36.61
C LYS A 138 -13.68 30.43 -37.71
N GLN A 139 -13.21 30.50 -38.96
CA GLN A 139 -13.83 29.90 -40.15
C GLN A 139 -13.20 28.55 -40.56
N ALA A 140 -12.15 28.08 -39.87
CA ALA A 140 -11.51 26.81 -40.18
C ALA A 140 -12.43 25.63 -39.78
N PRO A 141 -12.50 24.56 -40.60
CA PRO A 141 -13.42 23.44 -40.37
C PRO A 141 -13.15 22.68 -39.05
N GLY A 142 -11.97 22.84 -38.44
CA GLY A 142 -11.60 22.24 -37.15
C GLY A 142 -11.71 23.16 -35.93
N TYR A 143 -11.93 24.46 -36.11
CA TYR A 143 -11.87 25.44 -35.01
C TYR A 143 -12.82 25.11 -33.87
N LYS A 144 -14.10 24.85 -34.18
CA LYS A 144 -15.13 24.55 -33.17
C LYS A 144 -14.85 23.26 -32.41
N ALA A 145 -14.29 22.25 -33.08
CA ALA A 145 -13.97 20.97 -32.47
C ALA A 145 -12.84 21.12 -31.46
N VAL A 146 -11.76 21.80 -31.85
CA VAL A 146 -10.62 22.07 -30.96
C VAL A 146 -11.01 22.99 -29.81
N GLN A 147 -11.77 24.06 -30.09
CA GLN A 147 -12.25 24.96 -29.04
C GLN A 147 -13.13 24.23 -28.02
N LYS A 148 -14.02 23.33 -28.47
CA LYS A 148 -14.85 22.50 -27.58
C LYS A 148 -14.00 21.55 -26.74
N ALA A 149 -13.00 20.90 -27.33
CA ALA A 149 -12.10 20.01 -26.60
C ALA A 149 -11.29 20.76 -25.54
N LEU A 150 -10.74 21.93 -25.87
CA LEU A 150 -9.99 22.76 -24.93
C LEU A 150 -10.88 23.30 -23.80
N ASN A 151 -12.10 23.76 -24.11
CA ASN A 151 -13.03 24.21 -23.06
C ASN A 151 -13.42 23.06 -22.12
N ARG A 152 -13.58 21.84 -22.64
CA ARG A 152 -13.81 20.65 -21.80
C ARG A 152 -12.60 20.36 -20.90
N PHE A 153 -11.39 20.40 -21.45
CA PHE A 153 -10.16 20.21 -20.68
C PHE A 153 -10.03 21.23 -19.54
N ILE A 154 -10.30 22.52 -19.82
CA ILE A 154 -10.30 23.57 -18.79
C ILE A 154 -11.35 23.28 -17.71
N ALA A 155 -12.56 22.86 -18.09
CA ALA A 155 -13.60 22.50 -17.13
C ALA A 155 -13.19 21.33 -16.21
N GLU A 156 -12.52 20.31 -16.75
CA GLU A 156 -11.99 19.17 -15.98
C GLU A 156 -10.87 19.58 -14.99
N LEU A 157 -10.08 20.60 -15.32
CA LEU A 157 -9.06 21.16 -14.43
C LEU A 157 -9.65 22.08 -13.34
N THR A 158 -10.65 22.90 -13.69
CA THR A 158 -11.26 23.87 -12.76
C THR A 158 -12.26 23.21 -11.80
N TYR A 159 -12.90 22.12 -12.22
CA TYR A 159 -13.87 21.38 -11.41
C TYR A 159 -13.49 19.88 -11.37
N PRO A 160 -12.49 19.48 -10.55
CA PRO A 160 -11.96 18.12 -10.54
C PRO A 160 -12.93 17.03 -10.00
N ASN A 161 -14.23 17.30 -9.86
CA ASN A 161 -15.21 16.35 -9.33
C ASN A 161 -16.60 16.52 -9.96
N THR A 162 -16.84 15.85 -11.10
CA THR A 162 -18.20 15.44 -11.56
C THR A 162 -18.15 14.25 -12.52
N SER A 163 -17.18 13.35 -12.34
CA SER A 163 -17.15 12.06 -13.03
C SER A 163 -16.66 10.98 -12.07
N VAL A 164 -17.42 10.80 -10.99
CA VAL A 164 -17.47 9.49 -10.32
C VAL A 164 -18.29 8.58 -11.23
N PHE A 165 -17.76 7.39 -11.51
CA PHE A 165 -18.32 6.31 -12.32
C PHE A 165 -19.85 6.19 -12.32
#